data_AF-A0A3E4Y626-F1
#
_entry.id   AF-A0A3E4Y626-F1
#
_cell.length_a   1.000
_cell.length_b   1.000
_cell.length_c   1.000
_cell.angle_alpha   90.00
_cell.angle_beta   90.00
_cell.angle_gamma   90.00
#
_symmetry.space_group_name_H-M   'P 1'
#
loop_
_entity.id
_entity.type
_entity.pdbx_description
1 polymer ?
#
loop_
_entity_poly.entity_id
_entity_poly.type
_entity_poly.pdbx_seq_one_letter_code
_entity_poly.pdbx_strand_id
1 'polypeptide(L)'
;MAVIIEPIIKNIRDTKVKIFLESKGIKESENDDRLELSAWLEHLLDSGRISEEEINDFFFEELMSGKRQLVRIYSLKSVRKMKRVQDWTDFVREYDCPDLSFNRIISTSLSDEDVKVCAINSKIFDGKIQKIELIFVYKIKLEKDNSISATYSYIPVVFDFTDRKLTIKVWNRDDVCEGYRPMEQLDWIFNRLQDLLDFEIMPASVKAQKVLYRMSKALFDEFYGHLPSVTEVKNKKANIPVIVNSLLDGITLSNSIIKNGLRTMNDDVINVNDEIYKLVQQIALFDYLQDHTLQDLLQNTDKYISRVRFSDRDNLTASLTSEKGVRCIFDAKTFMCVRNSLDLVEQIVSIVVTFSQNSGKGLMSVKYDASDGRFLTIHVLNSRYYTNDDYKKIWELYNTYESEYISEAEQLPVQFDVEAM
;
A
#
# COMPACT_ATOMS: atom_id res chain seq x y z
N MET A 1 -5.73 -13.42 -34.06
CA MET A 1 -5.01 -12.68 -33.01
C MET A 1 -5.62 -11.30 -32.72
N ALA A 2 -6.19 -10.63 -33.73
CA ALA A 2 -6.71 -9.26 -33.60
C ALA A 2 -7.62 -8.96 -32.39
N VAL A 3 -8.49 -9.90 -32.06
CA VAL A 3 -9.57 -9.71 -31.09
C VAL A 3 -9.07 -9.55 -29.64
N ILE A 4 -7.82 -9.92 -29.33
CA ILE A 4 -7.31 -9.97 -27.94
C ILE A 4 -6.34 -8.81 -27.63
N ILE A 5 -5.66 -8.28 -28.65
CA ILE A 5 -4.64 -7.22 -28.47
C ILE A 5 -5.28 -5.91 -28.00
N GLU A 6 -6.43 -5.53 -28.56
CA GLU A 6 -7.12 -4.30 -28.17
C GLU A 6 -7.55 -4.29 -26.67
N PRO A 7 -8.18 -5.34 -26.11
CA PRO A 7 -8.41 -5.46 -24.67
C PRO A 7 -7.16 -5.32 -23.80
N ILE A 8 -6.02 -5.87 -24.24
CA ILE A 8 -4.74 -5.78 -23.51
C ILE A 8 -4.23 -4.33 -23.50
N ILE A 9 -4.22 -3.67 -24.66
CA ILE A 9 -3.79 -2.27 -24.79
C ILE A 9 -4.63 -1.36 -23.88
N LYS A 10 -5.95 -1.55 -23.84
CA LYS A 10 -6.86 -0.83 -22.92
C LYS A 10 -6.50 -1.03 -21.44
N ASN A 11 -5.83 -2.13 -21.11
CA ASN A 11 -5.36 -2.48 -19.77
C ASN A 11 -3.94 -1.98 -19.45
N ILE A 12 -3.25 -1.36 -20.41
CA ILE A 12 -1.96 -0.68 -20.25
C ILE A 12 -2.07 0.76 -20.79
N ARG A 13 -0.96 1.49 -20.93
CA ARG A 13 -0.98 2.82 -21.57
C ARG A 13 -0.43 2.72 -22.98
N ASP A 14 -1.12 3.27 -23.95
CA ASP A 14 -0.71 3.31 -25.36
C ASP A 14 0.71 3.90 -25.51
N THR A 15 1.03 4.94 -24.74
CA THR A 15 2.36 5.55 -24.72
C THR A 15 3.47 4.58 -24.34
N LYS A 16 3.17 3.56 -23.53
CA LYS A 16 4.14 2.52 -23.15
C LYS A 16 4.42 1.56 -24.28
N VAL A 17 3.38 1.18 -25.01
CA VAL A 17 3.53 0.37 -26.22
C VAL A 17 4.40 1.11 -27.25
N LYS A 18 4.10 2.39 -27.50
CA LYS A 18 4.89 3.21 -28.43
C LYS A 18 6.37 3.32 -28.02
N ILE A 19 6.65 3.62 -26.75
CA ILE A 19 8.03 3.67 -26.23
C ILE A 19 8.75 2.33 -26.41
N PHE A 20 8.06 1.21 -26.18
CA PHE A 20 8.63 -0.12 -26.37
C PHE A 20 8.96 -0.37 -27.85
N LEU A 21 8.05 -0.05 -28.78
CA LEU A 21 8.30 -0.19 -30.21
C LEU A 21 9.46 0.69 -30.67
N GLU A 22 9.54 1.94 -30.22
CA GLU A 22 10.67 2.84 -30.48
C GLU A 22 11.99 2.27 -29.97
N SER A 23 12.00 1.64 -28.79
CA SER A 23 13.19 0.98 -28.23
C SER A 23 13.70 -0.19 -29.07
N LYS A 24 12.80 -0.79 -29.88
CA LYS A 24 13.12 -1.83 -30.88
C LYS A 24 13.48 -1.26 -32.25
N GLY A 25 13.58 0.07 -32.39
CA GLY A 25 13.85 0.75 -33.65
C GLY A 25 12.65 0.79 -34.61
N ILE A 26 11.45 0.45 -34.13
CA ILE A 26 10.21 0.49 -34.90
C ILE A 26 9.62 1.90 -34.76
N LYS A 27 9.60 2.65 -35.85
CA LYS A 27 8.96 3.97 -35.94
C LYS A 27 7.70 3.87 -36.78
N GLU A 28 6.68 4.65 -36.41
CA GLU A 28 5.49 4.86 -37.24
C GLU A 28 5.94 5.44 -38.60
N SER A 29 5.58 4.77 -39.69
CA SER A 29 5.73 5.32 -41.04
C SER A 29 4.47 6.06 -41.48
N GLU A 30 4.53 6.86 -42.55
CA GLU A 30 3.35 7.57 -43.09
C GLU A 30 2.19 6.62 -43.47
N ASN A 31 2.47 5.34 -43.73
CA ASN A 31 1.47 4.30 -43.98
C ASN A 31 0.87 3.72 -42.69
N ASP A 32 1.58 3.81 -41.56
CA ASP A 32 1.15 3.32 -40.24
C ASP A 32 0.30 4.35 -39.49
N ASP A 33 0.42 5.65 -39.81
CA ASP A 33 -0.31 6.78 -39.17
C ASP A 33 -1.85 6.66 -39.23
N ARG A 34 -2.38 5.74 -40.04
CA ARG A 34 -3.82 5.51 -40.20
C ARG A 34 -4.34 4.27 -39.45
N LEU A 35 -3.45 3.45 -38.89
CA LEU A 35 -3.84 2.24 -38.16
C LEU A 35 -4.07 2.57 -36.69
N GLU A 36 -5.13 2.01 -36.10
CA GLU A 36 -5.23 1.95 -34.64
C GLU A 36 -4.08 1.10 -34.09
N LEU A 37 -3.60 1.42 -32.87
CA LEU A 37 -2.41 0.79 -32.28
C LEU A 37 -2.51 -0.74 -32.19
N SER A 38 -3.70 -1.29 -31.98
CA SER A 38 -3.96 -2.74 -32.02
C SER A 38 -3.69 -3.34 -33.39
N ALA A 39 -4.26 -2.75 -34.45
CA ALA A 39 -4.08 -3.19 -35.83
C ALA A 39 -2.62 -3.05 -36.27
N TRP A 40 -1.92 -2.01 -35.81
CA TRP A 40 -0.49 -1.85 -36.09
C TRP A 40 0.34 -2.95 -35.43
N LEU A 41 0.08 -3.27 -34.15
CA LEU A 41 0.76 -4.36 -33.45
C LEU A 41 0.53 -5.72 -34.11
N GLU A 42 -0.68 -5.99 -34.60
CA GLU A 42 -0.99 -7.19 -35.38
C GLU A 42 -0.16 -7.26 -36.65
N HIS A 43 -0.12 -6.18 -37.43
CA HIS A 43 0.68 -6.13 -38.64
C HIS A 43 2.18 -6.33 -38.35
N LEU A 44 2.69 -5.80 -37.23
CA LEU A 44 4.08 -6.01 -36.81
C LEU A 44 4.35 -7.48 -36.45
N LEU A 45 3.39 -8.17 -35.82
CA LEU A 45 3.48 -9.60 -35.52
C LEU A 45 3.42 -10.45 -36.79
N ASP A 46 2.44 -10.18 -37.67
CA ASP A 46 2.23 -10.91 -38.92
C ASP A 46 3.41 -10.74 -39.89
N SER A 47 4.03 -9.56 -39.91
CA SER A 47 5.24 -9.29 -40.70
C SER A 47 6.53 -9.79 -40.06
N GLY A 48 6.48 -10.33 -38.83
CA GLY A 48 7.64 -10.82 -38.08
C GLY A 48 8.62 -9.73 -37.64
N ARG A 49 8.19 -8.46 -37.64
CA ARG A 49 9.01 -7.32 -37.15
C ARG A 49 9.14 -7.29 -35.64
N ILE A 50 8.21 -7.96 -34.95
CA ILE A 50 8.26 -8.27 -33.53
C ILE A 50 7.76 -9.70 -33.34
N SER A 51 8.39 -10.44 -32.43
CA SER A 51 7.96 -11.80 -32.08
C SER A 51 6.85 -11.79 -31.02
N GLU A 52 6.07 -12.88 -30.97
CA GLU A 52 5.08 -13.10 -29.90
C GLU A 52 5.72 -13.13 -28.50
N GLU A 53 6.91 -13.71 -28.38
CA GLU A 53 7.67 -13.75 -27.12
C GLU A 53 8.00 -12.33 -26.62
N GLU A 54 8.59 -11.49 -27.48
CA GLU A 54 8.98 -10.13 -27.10
C GLU A 54 7.80 -9.25 -26.67
N ILE A 55 6.65 -9.35 -27.36
CA ILE A 55 5.47 -8.56 -27.00
C ILE A 55 4.81 -9.10 -25.73
N ASN A 56 4.78 -10.42 -25.54
CA ASN A 56 4.25 -11.06 -24.34
C ASN A 56 5.09 -10.69 -23.12
N ASP A 57 6.41 -10.66 -23.22
CA ASP A 57 7.30 -10.25 -22.12
C ASP A 57 7.11 -8.78 -21.76
N PHE A 58 6.98 -7.91 -22.77
CA PHE A 58 6.64 -6.51 -22.55
C PHE A 58 5.29 -6.37 -21.82
N PHE A 59 4.25 -7.06 -22.28
CA PHE A 59 2.95 -7.02 -21.62
C PHE A 59 2.99 -7.60 -20.22
N PHE A 60 3.77 -8.66 -19.98
CA PHE A 60 3.93 -9.22 -18.64
C PHE A 60 4.42 -8.15 -17.66
N GLU A 61 5.52 -7.47 -17.96
CA GLU A 61 6.09 -6.41 -17.10
C GLU A 61 5.12 -5.23 -16.88
N GLU A 62 4.44 -4.78 -17.93
CA GLU A 62 3.47 -3.69 -17.87
C GLU A 62 2.20 -4.07 -17.10
N LEU A 63 1.76 -5.32 -17.19
CA LEU A 63 0.60 -5.85 -16.47
C LEU A 63 0.92 -6.14 -15.00
N MET A 64 2.18 -6.42 -14.64
CA MET A 64 2.61 -6.57 -13.24
C MET A 64 2.61 -5.25 -12.44
N SER A 65 2.57 -4.12 -13.15
CA SER A 65 2.57 -2.77 -12.59
C SER A 65 1.61 -1.82 -13.35
N GLY A 66 1.90 -0.53 -13.42
CA GLY A 66 1.12 0.44 -14.19
C GLY A 66 -0.24 0.74 -13.56
N LYS A 67 -1.32 0.22 -14.15
CA LYS A 67 -2.71 0.47 -13.72
C LYS A 67 -3.11 -0.31 -12.46
N ARG A 68 -2.25 -1.22 -11.97
CA ARG A 68 -2.55 -2.14 -10.86
C ARG A 68 -2.29 -1.46 -9.51
N GLN A 69 -3.12 -0.45 -9.27
CA GLN A 69 -2.96 0.53 -8.20
C GLN A 69 -3.54 0.08 -6.87
N LEU A 70 -4.43 -0.93 -6.88
CA LEU A 70 -5.01 -1.50 -5.68
C LEU A 70 -4.39 -2.88 -5.44
N VAL A 71 -3.77 -3.03 -4.27
CA VAL A 71 -2.94 -4.18 -3.93
C VAL A 71 -3.33 -4.70 -2.56
N ARG A 72 -3.48 -6.02 -2.43
CA ARG A 72 -3.57 -6.72 -1.14
C ARG A 72 -2.30 -7.52 -0.90
N ILE A 73 -1.75 -7.39 0.29
CA ILE A 73 -0.54 -8.08 0.73
C ILE A 73 -0.89 -8.95 1.94
N TYR A 74 -0.73 -10.26 1.77
CA TYR A 74 -0.98 -11.28 2.78
C TYR A 74 0.36 -11.82 3.28
N SER A 75 0.49 -11.99 4.59
CA SER A 75 1.63 -12.68 5.20
C SER A 75 1.39 -14.18 5.18
N LEU A 76 2.30 -14.96 4.60
CA LEU A 76 2.19 -16.42 4.53
C LEU A 76 2.78 -17.07 5.80
N LYS A 77 2.02 -17.98 6.41
CA LYS A 77 2.44 -18.73 7.60
C LYS A 77 3.17 -20.02 7.23
N SER A 78 2.50 -20.87 6.44
CA SER A 78 3.01 -22.16 5.99
C SER A 78 3.07 -22.18 4.46
N VAL A 79 4.26 -22.46 3.93
CA VAL A 79 4.53 -22.50 2.47
C VAL A 79 5.27 -23.76 2.05
N ARG A 80 5.48 -24.72 2.97
CA ARG A 80 6.34 -25.90 2.71
C ARG A 80 5.81 -26.77 1.57
N LYS A 81 4.48 -26.84 1.44
CA LYS A 81 3.76 -27.61 0.41
C LYS A 81 3.44 -26.78 -0.83
N MET A 82 4.23 -25.74 -1.12
CA MET A 82 4.15 -24.96 -2.36
C MET A 82 5.53 -24.66 -2.94
N LYS A 83 6.59 -25.27 -2.38
CA LYS A 83 7.98 -24.98 -2.75
C LYS A 83 8.50 -25.88 -3.85
N ARG A 84 7.71 -26.84 -4.34
CA ARG A 84 8.09 -27.74 -5.42
C ARG A 84 7.09 -27.66 -6.55
N VAL A 85 7.54 -27.94 -7.77
CA VAL A 85 6.68 -27.92 -8.96
C VAL A 85 5.49 -28.89 -8.83
N GLN A 86 5.71 -30.05 -8.21
CA GLN A 86 4.66 -31.05 -8.00
C GLN A 86 3.51 -30.54 -7.13
N ASP A 87 3.80 -29.63 -6.20
CA ASP A 87 2.81 -29.04 -5.29
C ASP A 87 1.74 -28.21 -6.03
N TRP A 88 2.02 -27.82 -7.28
CA TRP A 88 1.14 -26.97 -8.10
C TRP A 88 0.34 -27.74 -9.14
N THR A 89 0.39 -29.09 -9.11
CA THR A 89 -0.19 -29.93 -10.17
C THR A 89 -1.69 -29.69 -10.33
N ASP A 90 -2.43 -29.52 -9.23
CA ASP A 90 -3.87 -29.26 -9.25
C ASP A 90 -4.18 -27.90 -9.87
N PHE A 91 -3.41 -26.86 -9.50
CA PHE A 91 -3.52 -25.53 -10.09
C PHE A 91 -3.23 -25.53 -11.60
N VAL A 92 -2.13 -26.17 -12.01
CA VAL A 92 -1.72 -26.25 -13.41
C VAL A 92 -2.79 -26.95 -14.25
N ARG A 93 -3.36 -28.05 -13.74
CA ARG A 93 -4.42 -28.80 -14.40
C ARG A 93 -5.73 -28.02 -14.47
N GLU A 94 -6.13 -27.36 -13.39
CA GLU A 94 -7.38 -26.59 -13.33
C GLU A 94 -7.42 -25.46 -14.36
N TYR A 95 -6.28 -24.78 -14.55
CA TYR A 95 -6.18 -23.64 -15.47
C TYR A 95 -5.59 -23.96 -16.83
N ASP A 96 -5.46 -25.26 -17.18
CA ASP A 96 -4.85 -25.73 -18.42
C ASP A 96 -3.49 -25.06 -18.73
N CYS A 97 -2.69 -24.89 -17.67
CA CYS A 97 -1.35 -24.33 -17.79
C CYS A 97 -0.42 -25.41 -18.36
N PRO A 98 0.48 -25.06 -19.32
CA PRO A 98 1.47 -26.02 -19.82
C PRO A 98 2.46 -26.45 -18.73
N ASP A 99 2.88 -25.51 -17.89
CA ASP A 99 3.81 -25.68 -16.78
C ASP A 99 3.78 -24.41 -15.89
N LEU A 100 4.78 -24.25 -15.00
CA LEU A 100 4.96 -23.06 -14.15
C LEU A 100 5.88 -22.00 -14.79
N SER A 101 6.05 -22.00 -16.10
CA SER A 101 6.94 -21.08 -16.83
C SER A 101 6.47 -20.90 -18.27
N PHE A 102 5.42 -20.10 -18.47
CA PHE A 102 4.90 -19.78 -19.79
C PHE A 102 4.37 -18.35 -19.86
N ASN A 103 4.33 -17.79 -21.07
CA ASN A 103 3.78 -16.47 -21.32
C ASN A 103 2.96 -16.49 -22.62
N ARG A 104 1.63 -16.39 -22.50
CA ARG A 104 0.65 -16.50 -23.60
C ARG A 104 -0.37 -15.36 -23.54
N ILE A 105 0.05 -14.17 -23.10
CA ILE A 105 -0.86 -13.04 -22.85
C ILE A 105 -1.69 -12.68 -24.09
N ILE A 106 -1.06 -12.54 -25.26
CA ILE A 106 -1.78 -12.16 -26.50
C ILE A 106 -2.61 -13.30 -27.11
N SER A 107 -2.29 -14.55 -26.79
CA SER A 107 -2.93 -15.75 -27.34
C SER A 107 -4.01 -16.33 -26.43
N THR A 108 -4.16 -15.83 -25.20
CA THR A 108 -5.17 -16.31 -24.24
C THR A 108 -6.53 -15.65 -24.49
N SER A 109 -7.49 -16.40 -25.01
CA SER A 109 -8.91 -16.01 -25.05
C SER A 109 -9.72 -16.69 -23.96
N LEU A 110 -10.66 -15.94 -23.40
CA LEU A 110 -11.61 -16.48 -22.43
C LEU A 110 -12.76 -17.24 -23.10
N SER A 111 -13.15 -16.88 -24.33
CA SER A 111 -14.31 -17.46 -25.03
C SER A 111 -15.55 -17.47 -24.11
N ASP A 112 -15.91 -18.61 -23.53
CA ASP A 112 -17.04 -18.80 -22.61
C ASP A 112 -16.65 -18.87 -21.12
N GLU A 113 -15.36 -18.98 -20.80
CA GLU A 113 -14.87 -19.00 -19.43
C GLU A 113 -14.80 -17.58 -18.84
N ASP A 114 -14.95 -17.47 -17.52
CA ASP A 114 -14.84 -16.18 -16.84
C ASP A 114 -13.39 -15.81 -16.52
N VAL A 115 -12.50 -16.80 -16.29
CA VAL A 115 -11.12 -16.57 -15.84
C VAL A 115 -10.16 -17.64 -16.38
N LYS A 116 -8.97 -17.21 -16.82
CA LYS A 116 -7.82 -18.06 -17.16
C LYS A 116 -6.52 -17.51 -16.59
N VAL A 117 -5.48 -18.33 -16.54
CA VAL A 117 -4.09 -17.88 -16.33
C VAL A 117 -3.42 -17.70 -17.68
N CYS A 118 -2.97 -16.48 -17.99
CA CYS A 118 -2.35 -16.18 -19.28
C CYS A 118 -0.81 -16.13 -19.24
N ALA A 119 -0.22 -16.07 -18.05
CA ALA A 119 1.23 -16.17 -17.87
C ALA A 119 1.59 -16.65 -16.47
N ILE A 120 2.68 -17.40 -16.37
CA ILE A 120 3.37 -17.77 -15.12
C ILE A 120 4.88 -17.64 -15.36
N ASN A 121 5.56 -16.98 -14.44
CA ASN A 121 7.01 -16.96 -14.32
C ASN A 121 7.40 -17.50 -12.94
N SER A 122 8.29 -18.49 -12.90
CA SER A 122 8.77 -19.09 -11.66
C SER A 122 10.28 -18.93 -11.50
N LYS A 123 10.70 -18.49 -10.31
CA LYS A 123 12.10 -18.42 -9.91
C LYS A 123 12.43 -19.61 -9.02
N ILE A 124 13.18 -20.57 -9.57
CA ILE A 124 13.57 -21.81 -8.88
C ILE A 124 15.06 -21.75 -8.54
N PHE A 125 15.41 -22.07 -7.30
CA PHE A 125 16.79 -22.21 -6.84
C PHE A 125 16.93 -23.50 -6.03
N ASP A 126 17.92 -24.33 -6.38
CA ASP A 126 18.18 -25.62 -5.73
C ASP A 126 16.92 -26.52 -5.64
N GLY A 127 16.22 -26.64 -6.78
CA GLY A 127 14.99 -27.43 -6.90
C GLY A 127 13.81 -26.92 -6.07
N LYS A 128 13.92 -25.74 -5.46
CA LYS A 128 12.87 -25.09 -4.67
C LYS A 128 12.41 -23.80 -5.31
N ILE A 129 11.11 -23.64 -5.42
CA ILE A 129 10.47 -22.41 -5.86
C ILE A 129 10.69 -21.33 -4.80
N GLN A 130 11.32 -20.23 -5.21
CA GLN A 130 11.54 -19.04 -4.37
C GLN A 130 10.46 -18.00 -4.62
N LYS A 131 9.99 -17.88 -5.87
CA LYS A 131 8.97 -16.92 -6.28
C LYS A 131 8.15 -17.47 -7.44
N ILE A 132 6.84 -17.21 -7.44
CA ILE A 132 5.95 -17.37 -8.59
C ILE A 132 5.24 -16.05 -8.84
N GLU A 133 5.26 -15.61 -10.08
CA GLU A 133 4.52 -14.47 -10.59
C GLU A 133 3.58 -14.97 -11.67
N LEU A 134 2.30 -14.69 -11.55
CA LEU A 134 1.31 -15.12 -12.53
C LEU A 134 0.30 -14.02 -12.82
N ILE A 135 -0.32 -14.08 -13.99
CA ILE A 135 -1.33 -13.13 -14.42
C ILE A 135 -2.61 -13.89 -14.77
N PHE A 136 -3.66 -13.61 -14.02
CA PHE A 136 -5.01 -14.00 -14.42
C PHE A 136 -5.56 -13.00 -15.43
N VAL A 137 -6.31 -13.50 -16.41
CA VAL A 137 -7.21 -12.71 -17.25
C VAL A 137 -8.64 -13.04 -16.84
N TYR A 138 -9.42 -12.01 -16.49
CA TYR A 138 -10.75 -12.09 -15.91
C TYR A 138 -11.74 -11.31 -16.78
N LYS A 139 -12.82 -11.94 -17.26
CA LYS A 139 -13.92 -11.29 -17.98
C LYS A 139 -14.80 -10.50 -17.03
N ILE A 140 -14.83 -9.18 -17.20
CA ILE A 140 -15.62 -8.27 -16.35
C ILE A 140 -16.65 -7.53 -17.19
N LYS A 141 -17.68 -7.02 -16.52
CA LYS A 141 -18.72 -6.17 -17.11
C LYS A 141 -18.55 -4.73 -16.65
N LEU A 142 -18.63 -3.81 -17.61
CA LEU A 142 -18.69 -2.38 -17.36
C LEU A 142 -20.09 -1.87 -17.64
N GLU A 143 -20.53 -0.92 -16.83
CA GLU A 143 -21.78 -0.18 -17.03
C GLU A 143 -21.46 1.30 -17.21
N LYS A 144 -21.65 1.81 -18.42
CA LYS A 144 -21.42 3.21 -18.74
C LYS A 144 -22.56 3.74 -19.60
N ASP A 145 -23.09 4.90 -19.24
CA ASP A 145 -24.19 5.57 -19.96
C ASP A 145 -25.39 4.64 -20.24
N ASN A 146 -25.78 3.83 -19.24
CA ASN A 146 -26.82 2.78 -19.32
C ASN A 146 -26.56 1.65 -20.33
N SER A 147 -25.31 1.49 -20.79
CA SER A 147 -24.88 0.39 -21.65
C SER A 147 -23.94 -0.55 -20.90
N ILE A 148 -24.16 -1.86 -21.07
CA ILE A 148 -23.30 -2.90 -20.50
C ILE A 148 -22.38 -3.43 -21.59
N SER A 149 -21.07 -3.45 -21.32
CA SER A 149 -20.07 -4.03 -22.22
C SER A 149 -19.15 -4.98 -21.46
N ALA A 150 -18.69 -6.03 -22.13
CA ALA A 150 -17.69 -6.95 -21.59
C ALA A 150 -16.28 -6.44 -21.91
N THR A 151 -15.36 -6.62 -20.97
CA THR A 151 -13.93 -6.35 -21.17
C THR A 151 -13.11 -7.31 -20.32
N TYR A 152 -11.79 -7.19 -20.37
CA TYR A 152 -10.88 -7.98 -19.56
C TYR A 152 -10.23 -7.15 -18.46
N SER A 153 -10.03 -7.77 -17.31
CA SER A 153 -9.20 -7.32 -16.20
C SER A 153 -8.03 -8.29 -16.09
N TYR A 154 -6.81 -7.75 -15.96
CA TYR A 154 -5.61 -8.56 -15.75
C TYR A 154 -5.15 -8.40 -14.32
N ILE A 155 -5.10 -9.51 -13.58
CA ILE A 155 -4.86 -9.56 -12.13
C ILE A 155 -3.55 -10.30 -11.87
N PRO A 156 -2.46 -9.55 -11.62
CA PRO A 156 -1.20 -10.11 -11.15
C PRO A 156 -1.31 -10.71 -9.76
N VAL A 157 -0.67 -11.86 -9.60
CA VAL A 157 -0.47 -12.53 -8.32
C VAL A 157 1.00 -12.86 -8.17
N VAL A 158 1.55 -12.58 -6.98
CA VAL A 158 2.93 -12.87 -6.64
C VAL A 158 2.99 -13.66 -5.35
N PHE A 159 3.45 -14.90 -5.43
CA PHE A 159 3.93 -15.65 -4.28
C PHE A 159 5.43 -15.43 -4.12
N ASP A 160 5.83 -14.76 -3.05
CA ASP A 160 7.22 -14.65 -2.64
C ASP A 160 7.47 -15.53 -1.42
N PHE A 161 8.12 -16.68 -1.63
CA PHE A 161 8.38 -17.65 -0.57
C PHE A 161 9.63 -17.33 0.25
N THR A 162 10.43 -16.36 -0.20
CA THR A 162 11.58 -15.85 0.53
C THR A 162 11.07 -14.89 1.60
N ASP A 163 10.25 -13.93 1.20
CA ASP A 163 9.66 -12.93 2.09
C ASP A 163 8.38 -13.42 2.79
N ARG A 164 7.88 -14.62 2.42
CA ARG A 164 6.62 -15.20 2.89
C ARG A 164 5.44 -14.25 2.66
N LYS A 165 5.28 -13.76 1.43
CA LYS A 165 4.24 -12.81 1.05
C LYS A 165 3.44 -13.33 -0.13
N LEU A 166 2.14 -13.14 -0.09
CA LEU A 166 1.26 -13.24 -1.26
C LEU A 166 0.76 -11.83 -1.59
N THR A 167 0.98 -11.39 -2.82
CA THR A 167 0.51 -10.08 -3.32
C THR A 167 -0.47 -10.30 -4.44
N ILE A 168 -1.66 -9.71 -4.35
CA ILE A 168 -2.67 -9.71 -5.42
C ILE A 168 -2.94 -8.27 -5.80
N LYS A 169 -2.84 -7.94 -7.10
CA LYS A 169 -3.03 -6.58 -7.59
C LYS A 169 -4.15 -6.50 -8.61
N VAL A 170 -4.88 -5.40 -8.63
CA VAL A 170 -5.97 -5.16 -9.58
C VAL A 170 -5.96 -3.70 -10.03
N TRP A 171 -6.47 -3.45 -11.23
CA TRP A 171 -6.81 -2.10 -11.64
C TRP A 171 -8.07 -1.65 -10.90
N ASN A 172 -7.95 -0.60 -10.08
CA ASN A 172 -9.09 0.04 -9.44
C ASN A 172 -9.90 0.85 -10.47
N ARG A 173 -10.62 0.15 -11.34
CA ARG A 173 -11.38 0.73 -12.45
C ARG A 173 -12.76 1.16 -11.97
N ASP A 174 -13.19 2.33 -12.42
CA ASP A 174 -14.55 2.83 -12.24
C ASP A 174 -15.51 2.16 -13.25
N ASP A 175 -16.82 2.41 -13.10
CA ASP A 175 -17.87 1.92 -14.02
C ASP A 175 -17.96 0.38 -14.12
N VAL A 176 -17.44 -0.36 -13.13
CA VAL A 176 -17.50 -1.83 -13.11
C VAL A 176 -18.78 -2.29 -12.41
N CYS A 177 -19.53 -3.19 -13.05
CA CYS A 177 -20.76 -3.74 -12.50
C CYS A 177 -20.52 -4.46 -11.16
N GLU A 178 -21.56 -4.50 -10.33
CA GLU A 178 -21.58 -5.33 -9.11
C GLU A 178 -21.33 -6.81 -9.44
N GLY A 179 -20.63 -7.52 -8.56
CA GLY A 179 -20.11 -8.87 -8.79
C GLY A 179 -18.76 -8.91 -9.53
N TYR A 180 -18.34 -7.81 -10.16
CA TYR A 180 -17.07 -7.70 -10.87
C TYR A 180 -16.18 -6.57 -10.34
N ARG A 181 -16.55 -5.88 -9.24
CA ARG A 181 -15.79 -4.73 -8.73
C ARG A 181 -14.37 -5.14 -8.33
N PRO A 182 -13.40 -4.22 -8.32
CA PRO A 182 -12.00 -4.55 -8.03
C PRO A 182 -11.79 -5.34 -6.73
N MET A 183 -12.51 -5.00 -5.66
CA MET A 183 -12.43 -5.75 -4.39
C MET A 183 -12.99 -7.17 -4.51
N GLU A 184 -14.12 -7.35 -5.21
CA GLU A 184 -14.75 -8.65 -5.44
C GLU A 184 -13.84 -9.55 -6.30
N GLN A 185 -13.16 -8.99 -7.30
CA GLN A 185 -12.14 -9.69 -8.08
C GLN A 185 -10.98 -10.18 -7.19
N LEU A 186 -10.47 -9.34 -6.29
CA LEU A 186 -9.40 -9.72 -5.36
C LEU A 186 -9.84 -10.83 -4.39
N ASP A 187 -11.07 -10.76 -3.87
CA ASP A 187 -11.64 -11.79 -3.01
C ASP A 187 -11.82 -13.11 -3.76
N TRP A 188 -12.36 -13.07 -4.99
CA TRP A 188 -12.53 -14.24 -5.84
C TRP A 188 -11.19 -14.95 -6.10
N ILE A 189 -10.17 -14.20 -6.52
CA ILE A 189 -8.84 -14.75 -6.83
C ILE A 189 -8.20 -15.34 -5.58
N PHE A 190 -8.27 -14.64 -4.44
CA PHE A 190 -7.73 -15.16 -3.19
C PHE A 190 -8.39 -16.47 -2.76
N ASN A 191 -9.73 -16.52 -2.75
CA ASN A 191 -10.48 -17.73 -2.39
C ASN A 191 -10.14 -18.89 -3.34
N ARG A 192 -10.08 -18.60 -4.64
CA ARG A 192 -9.75 -19.62 -5.64
C ARG A 192 -8.34 -20.18 -5.48
N LEU A 193 -7.38 -19.33 -5.10
CA LEU A 193 -6.03 -19.79 -4.73
C LEU A 193 -6.06 -20.65 -3.47
N GLN A 194 -6.85 -20.30 -2.44
CA GLN A 194 -6.98 -21.12 -1.23
C GLN A 194 -7.61 -22.50 -1.50
N ASP A 195 -8.53 -22.59 -2.47
CA ASP A 195 -9.16 -23.86 -2.84
C ASP A 195 -8.17 -24.81 -3.55
N LEU A 196 -7.24 -24.26 -4.33
CA LEU A 196 -6.34 -25.03 -5.20
C LEU A 196 -4.94 -25.25 -4.63
N LEU A 197 -4.52 -24.44 -3.66
CA LEU A 197 -3.15 -24.44 -3.12
C LEU A 197 -3.16 -24.57 -1.60
N ASP A 198 -2.25 -25.39 -1.06
CA ASP A 198 -2.14 -25.63 0.38
C ASP A 198 -1.28 -24.55 1.06
N PHE A 199 -1.92 -23.43 1.45
CA PHE A 199 -1.30 -22.36 2.20
C PHE A 199 -2.17 -21.74 3.28
N GLU A 200 -1.48 -21.25 4.31
CA GLU A 200 -2.10 -20.50 5.40
C GLU A 200 -1.57 -19.06 5.43
N ILE A 201 -2.44 -18.12 5.78
CA ILE A 201 -2.07 -16.72 6.04
C ILE A 201 -1.94 -16.47 7.55
N MET A 202 -1.09 -15.52 7.91
CA MET A 202 -1.03 -14.94 9.25
C MET A 202 -1.96 -13.72 9.31
N PRO A 203 -2.74 -13.56 10.40
CA PRO A 203 -3.50 -12.33 10.62
C PRO A 203 -2.60 -11.10 10.63
N ALA A 204 -3.03 -10.05 9.94
CA ALA A 204 -2.28 -8.81 9.75
C ALA A 204 -2.73 -7.66 10.67
N SER A 205 -4.00 -7.60 11.12
CA SER A 205 -4.61 -6.33 11.59
C SER A 205 -3.84 -5.65 12.72
N VAL A 206 -3.67 -6.29 13.89
CA VAL A 206 -3.08 -5.58 15.05
C VAL A 206 -1.63 -5.16 14.76
N LYS A 207 -0.84 -6.05 14.15
CA LYS A 207 0.54 -5.74 13.78
C LYS A 207 0.59 -4.59 12.78
N ALA A 208 -0.19 -4.68 11.70
CA ALA A 208 -0.21 -3.67 10.66
C ALA A 208 -0.68 -2.32 11.18
N GLN A 209 -1.72 -2.27 12.02
CA GLN A 209 -2.20 -1.03 12.63
C GLN A 209 -1.15 -0.37 13.53
N LYS A 210 -0.38 -1.17 14.29
CA LYS A 210 0.77 -0.67 15.08
C LYS A 210 1.89 -0.13 14.19
N VAL A 211 2.19 -0.80 13.08
CA VAL A 211 3.16 -0.31 12.08
C VAL A 211 2.69 1.02 11.48
N LEU A 212 1.40 1.15 11.14
CA LEU A 212 0.83 2.41 10.63
C LEU A 212 0.89 3.53 11.67
N TYR A 213 0.69 3.24 12.97
CA TYR A 213 0.89 4.20 14.05
C TYR A 213 2.33 4.69 14.12
N ARG A 214 3.31 3.78 14.13
CA ARG A 214 4.75 4.13 14.16
C ARG A 214 5.17 4.96 12.96
N MET A 215 4.75 4.54 11.77
CA MET A 215 4.93 5.31 10.55
C MET A 215 4.33 6.71 10.70
N SER A 216 3.11 6.83 11.22
CA SER A 216 2.48 8.13 11.42
C SER A 216 3.25 9.03 12.38
N LYS A 217 3.73 8.47 13.49
CA LYS A 217 4.49 9.18 14.50
C LYS A 217 5.85 9.65 13.97
N ALA A 218 6.60 8.75 13.33
CA ALA A 218 7.91 9.04 12.78
C ALA A 218 7.85 10.12 11.69
N LEU A 219 6.86 10.06 10.79
CA LEU A 219 6.66 11.08 9.76
C LEU A 219 6.32 12.45 10.35
N PHE A 220 5.53 12.49 11.43
CA PHE A 220 5.27 13.73 12.16
C PHE A 220 6.53 14.24 12.86
N ASP A 221 7.28 13.38 13.54
CA ASP A 221 8.49 13.77 14.26
C ASP A 221 9.60 14.26 13.32
N GLU A 222 9.73 13.66 12.13
CA GLU A 222 10.59 14.13 11.04
C GLU A 222 10.18 15.54 10.61
N PHE A 223 8.90 15.75 10.29
CA PHE A 223 8.37 17.07 9.93
C PHE A 223 8.61 18.10 11.05
N TYR A 224 8.24 17.77 12.28
CA TYR A 224 8.35 18.64 13.44
C TYR A 224 9.82 18.95 13.77
N GLY A 225 10.73 18.04 13.46
CA GLY A 225 12.18 18.19 13.54
C GLY A 225 12.74 19.38 12.75
N HIS A 226 12.04 19.83 11.71
CA HIS A 226 12.45 20.96 10.88
C HIS A 226 12.08 22.33 11.44
N LEU A 227 11.30 22.40 12.54
CA LEU A 227 11.00 23.67 13.18
C LEU A 227 12.28 24.30 13.75
N PRO A 228 12.53 25.61 13.49
CA PRO A 228 13.71 26.29 14.04
C PRO A 228 13.81 26.21 15.56
N SER A 229 12.66 26.24 16.25
CA SER A 229 12.55 26.22 17.71
C SER A 229 12.51 24.81 18.33
N VAL A 230 12.75 23.75 17.53
CA VAL A 230 12.57 22.37 18.00
C VAL A 230 13.47 22.01 19.18
N THR A 231 14.68 22.56 19.23
CA THR A 231 15.65 22.27 20.30
C THR A 231 15.20 22.89 21.62
N GLU A 232 14.74 24.14 21.59
CA GLU A 232 14.18 24.85 22.74
C GLU A 232 12.93 24.14 23.26
N VAL A 233 12.03 23.73 22.36
CA VAL A 233 10.83 22.97 22.74
C VAL A 233 11.19 21.63 23.38
N LYS A 234 12.13 20.86 22.80
CA LYS A 234 12.61 19.60 23.39
C LYS A 234 13.19 19.82 24.79
N ASN A 235 13.99 20.86 24.98
CA ASN A 235 14.58 21.20 26.28
C ASN A 235 13.54 21.57 27.33
N LYS A 236 12.37 22.09 26.92
CA LYS A 236 11.28 22.39 27.87
C LYS A 236 10.66 21.16 28.51
N LYS A 237 10.81 19.96 27.93
CA LYS A 237 10.28 18.71 28.51
C LYS A 237 10.74 18.48 29.97
N ALA A 238 11.98 18.87 30.30
CA ALA A 238 12.51 18.75 31.66
C ALA A 238 11.81 19.66 32.70
N ASN A 239 11.22 20.78 32.26
CA ASN A 239 10.56 21.75 33.13
C ASN A 239 9.06 21.50 33.31
N ILE A 240 8.46 20.64 32.48
CA ILE A 240 7.02 20.39 32.50
C ILE A 240 6.49 19.88 33.84
N PRO A 241 7.17 18.95 34.55
CA PRO A 241 6.69 18.50 35.85
C PRO A 241 6.49 19.64 36.85
N VAL A 242 7.33 20.69 36.78
CA VAL A 242 7.20 21.88 37.64
C VAL A 242 5.97 22.70 37.26
N ILE A 243 5.71 22.87 35.96
CA ILE A 243 4.53 23.57 35.45
C ILE A 243 3.26 22.82 35.85
N VAL A 244 3.25 21.49 35.70
CA VAL A 244 2.11 20.64 36.08
C VAL A 244 1.85 20.71 37.58
N ASN A 245 2.89 20.66 38.41
CA ASN A 245 2.74 20.80 39.86
C ASN A 245 2.05 22.13 40.23
N SER A 246 2.50 23.23 39.63
CA SER A 246 1.89 24.55 39.85
C SER A 246 0.47 24.64 39.32
N LEU A 247 0.16 23.98 38.19
CA LEU A 247 -1.19 23.93 37.62
C LEU A 247 -2.19 23.20 38.54
N LEU A 248 -1.73 22.15 39.24
CA LEU A 248 -2.55 21.32 40.13
C LEU A 248 -2.57 21.83 41.58
N ASP A 249 -1.83 22.89 41.89
CA ASP A 249 -1.78 23.46 43.23
C ASP A 249 -3.15 24.06 43.63
N GLY A 250 -3.52 23.89 44.90
CA GLY A 250 -4.81 24.34 45.42
C GLY A 250 -6.05 23.55 44.93
N ILE A 251 -5.90 22.60 44.00
CA ILE A 251 -7.00 21.76 43.51
C ILE A 251 -7.03 20.44 44.28
N THR A 252 -8.21 20.03 44.75
CA THR A 252 -8.41 18.72 45.41
C THR A 252 -8.81 17.68 44.36
N LEU A 253 -7.91 16.75 44.04
CA LEU A 253 -8.09 15.73 43.00
C LEU A 253 -7.82 14.32 43.55
N SER A 254 -8.82 13.44 43.48
CA SER A 254 -8.75 12.09 44.06
C SER A 254 -7.73 11.16 43.39
N ASN A 255 -7.36 11.44 42.13
CA ASN A 255 -6.42 10.63 41.35
C ASN A 255 -5.07 11.34 41.12
N SER A 256 -4.77 12.37 41.92
CA SER A 256 -3.45 13.01 41.90
C SER A 256 -2.42 12.20 42.69
N ILE A 257 -1.19 12.19 42.21
CA ILE A 257 -0.05 11.46 42.79
C ILE A 257 1.14 12.41 42.96
N ILE A 258 2.06 12.05 43.85
CA ILE A 258 3.35 12.75 44.01
C ILE A 258 4.43 11.91 43.31
N LYS A 259 5.10 12.47 42.30
CA LYS A 259 6.22 11.86 41.59
C LYS A 259 7.43 12.79 41.68
N ASN A 260 8.55 12.31 42.20
CA ASN A 260 9.77 13.12 42.44
C ASN A 260 9.50 14.40 43.25
N GLY A 261 8.61 14.35 44.24
CA GLY A 261 8.26 15.50 45.07
C GLY A 261 7.32 16.53 44.42
N LEU A 262 6.86 16.28 43.19
CA LEU A 262 5.95 17.14 42.44
C LEU A 262 4.59 16.44 42.24
N ARG A 263 3.51 17.20 42.37
CA ARG A 263 2.14 16.73 42.13
C ARG A 263 1.89 16.57 40.61
N THR A 264 1.31 15.44 40.22
CA THR A 264 0.84 15.13 38.86
C THR A 264 -0.44 14.28 38.95
N MET A 265 -1.06 13.95 37.81
CA MET A 265 -2.14 12.94 37.75
C MET A 265 -1.56 11.55 37.52
N ASN A 266 -2.30 10.52 37.93
CA ASN A 266 -2.05 9.14 37.49
C ASN A 266 -2.13 9.07 35.95
N ASP A 267 -1.10 8.51 35.31
CA ASP A 267 -1.00 8.36 33.85
C ASP A 267 -2.12 7.48 33.27
N ASP A 268 -2.70 6.57 34.06
CA ASP A 268 -3.89 5.77 33.69
C ASP A 268 -5.16 6.61 33.55
N VAL A 269 -5.22 7.75 34.25
CA VAL A 269 -6.33 8.70 34.15
C VAL A 269 -6.04 9.70 33.03
N ILE A 270 -4.89 10.37 33.10
CA ILE A 270 -4.43 11.31 32.10
C ILE A 270 -2.93 11.63 32.32
N ASN A 271 -2.14 11.55 31.26
CA ASN A 271 -0.75 11.96 31.28
C ASN A 271 -0.62 13.48 31.06
N VAL A 272 -0.88 14.27 32.12
CA VAL A 272 -0.88 15.75 32.03
C VAL A 272 0.47 16.30 31.58
N ASN A 273 1.58 15.65 31.90
CA ASN A 273 2.90 16.09 31.44
C ASN A 273 2.98 16.04 29.90
N ASP A 274 2.52 14.95 29.30
CA ASP A 274 2.52 14.80 27.85
C ASP A 274 1.52 15.76 27.18
N GLU A 275 0.33 15.95 27.76
CA GLU A 275 -0.67 16.93 27.31
C GLU A 275 -0.09 18.35 27.24
N ILE A 276 0.58 18.79 28.31
CA ILE A 276 1.23 20.10 28.36
C ILE A 276 2.39 20.18 27.36
N TYR A 277 3.17 19.11 27.20
CA TYR A 277 4.27 19.09 26.22
C TYR A 277 3.76 19.27 24.80
N LYS A 278 2.68 18.57 24.46
CA LYS A 278 2.06 18.65 23.14
C LYS A 278 1.42 20.00 22.87
N LEU A 279 0.88 20.66 23.91
CA LEU A 279 0.45 22.05 23.82
C LEU A 279 1.63 22.99 23.52
N VAL A 280 2.78 22.82 24.16
CA VAL A 280 3.99 23.59 23.85
C VAL A 280 4.43 23.37 22.40
N GLN A 281 4.37 22.11 21.92
CA GLN A 281 4.67 21.82 20.51
C GLN A 281 3.69 22.51 19.55
N GLN A 282 2.41 22.52 19.91
CA GLN A 282 1.36 23.19 19.16
C GLN A 282 1.59 24.70 19.07
N ILE A 283 1.97 25.33 20.19
CA ILE A 283 2.31 26.75 20.24
C ILE A 283 3.47 27.06 19.30
N ALA A 284 4.56 26.29 19.36
CA ALA A 284 5.74 26.53 18.52
C ALA A 284 5.44 26.39 17.02
N LEU A 285 4.64 25.38 16.64
CA LEU A 285 4.25 25.20 15.24
C LEU A 285 3.38 26.36 14.73
N PHE A 286 2.36 26.76 15.50
CA PHE A 286 1.44 27.83 15.05
C PHE A 286 2.07 29.22 15.08
N ASP A 287 3.00 29.46 16.00
CA ASP A 287 3.83 30.68 15.98
C ASP A 287 4.65 30.77 14.69
N TYR A 288 5.34 29.69 14.31
CA TYR A 288 6.09 29.64 13.06
C TYR A 288 5.21 29.87 11.82
N LEU A 289 4.06 29.19 11.77
CA LEU A 289 3.11 29.28 10.64
C LEU A 289 2.37 30.63 10.54
N GLN A 290 2.54 31.53 11.51
CA GLN A 290 2.00 32.88 11.41
C GLN A 290 2.73 33.72 10.35
N ASP A 291 4.04 33.50 10.21
CA ASP A 291 4.91 34.26 9.30
C ASP A 291 5.45 33.41 8.13
N HIS A 292 5.26 32.08 8.18
CA HIS A 292 5.79 31.13 7.20
C HIS A 292 4.70 30.18 6.70
N THR A 293 4.98 29.51 5.58
CA THR A 293 4.05 28.53 5.02
C THR A 293 4.41 27.11 5.45
N LEU A 294 3.42 26.21 5.44
CA LEU A 294 3.66 24.78 5.64
C LEU A 294 4.63 24.21 4.58
N GLN A 295 4.63 24.78 3.37
CA GLN A 295 5.53 24.35 2.31
C GLN A 295 7.00 24.56 2.66
N ASP A 296 7.34 25.58 3.46
CA ASP A 296 8.72 25.85 3.87
C ASP A 296 9.27 24.72 4.74
N LEU A 297 8.44 24.14 5.62
CA LEU A 297 8.80 22.96 6.41
C LEU A 297 8.84 21.69 5.56
N LEU A 298 7.90 21.55 4.60
CA LEU A 298 7.82 20.38 3.73
C LEU A 298 8.88 20.32 2.64
N GLN A 299 9.57 21.42 2.31
CA GLN A 299 10.68 21.41 1.34
C GLN A 299 11.78 20.42 1.74
N ASN A 300 11.96 20.22 3.04
CA ASN A 300 12.96 19.31 3.61
C ASN A 300 12.40 17.90 3.88
N THR A 301 11.16 17.62 3.47
CA THR A 301 10.53 16.30 3.67
C THR A 301 10.06 15.73 2.33
N ASP A 302 10.46 14.49 2.04
CA ASP A 302 10.12 13.77 0.82
C ASP A 302 8.72 13.14 0.85
N LYS A 303 8.11 13.07 2.05
CA LYS A 303 6.84 12.39 2.30
C LYS A 303 6.09 12.99 3.50
N TYR A 304 4.76 12.99 3.47
CA TYR A 304 3.94 13.48 4.59
C TYR A 304 2.58 12.80 4.63
N ILE A 305 1.86 12.92 5.75
CA ILE A 305 0.52 12.34 5.89
C ILE A 305 -0.53 13.35 5.45
N SER A 306 -1.43 12.92 4.57
CA SER A 306 -2.57 13.73 4.11
C SER A 306 -3.91 13.27 4.65
N ARG A 307 -4.00 12.03 5.14
CA ARG A 307 -5.19 11.50 5.82
C ARG A 307 -4.80 10.46 6.87
N VAL A 308 -5.54 10.42 7.96
CA VAL A 308 -5.44 9.37 8.98
C VAL A 308 -6.84 8.94 9.41
N ARG A 309 -7.03 7.64 9.59
CA ARG A 309 -8.23 7.03 10.18
C ARG A 309 -7.79 6.10 11.29
N PHE A 310 -8.35 6.29 12.48
CA PHE A 310 -8.07 5.46 13.65
C PHE A 310 -9.37 5.18 14.41
N SER A 311 -9.32 4.18 15.28
CA SER A 311 -10.37 3.90 16.26
C SER A 311 -9.77 4.15 17.64
N ASP A 312 -10.45 4.95 18.46
CA ASP A 312 -10.01 5.19 19.83
C ASP A 312 -10.33 4.00 20.75
N ARG A 313 -10.00 4.11 22.05
CA ARG A 313 -10.28 3.05 23.04
C ARG A 313 -11.77 2.75 23.21
N ASP A 314 -12.62 3.72 22.88
CA ASP A 314 -14.08 3.60 22.95
C ASP A 314 -14.68 3.07 21.64
N ASN A 315 -13.83 2.62 20.70
CA ASN A 315 -14.18 2.20 19.35
C ASN A 315 -14.82 3.30 18.49
N LEU A 316 -14.68 4.58 18.87
CA LEU A 316 -15.09 5.68 18.02
C LEU A 316 -14.09 5.83 16.89
N THR A 317 -14.60 5.75 15.66
CA THR A 317 -13.77 5.92 14.47
C THR A 317 -13.69 7.39 14.10
N ALA A 318 -12.48 7.93 14.11
CA ALA A 318 -12.20 9.27 13.62
C ALA A 318 -11.43 9.22 12.31
N SER A 319 -11.76 10.12 11.38
CA SER A 319 -11.02 10.32 10.13
C SER A 319 -10.69 11.79 9.98
N LEU A 320 -9.40 12.09 9.80
CA LEU A 320 -8.92 13.41 9.45
C LEU A 320 -8.47 13.39 8.00
N THR A 321 -9.04 14.29 7.21
CA THR A 321 -8.74 14.45 5.79
C THR A 321 -8.44 15.91 5.52
N SER A 322 -7.32 16.18 4.85
CA SER A 322 -6.98 17.54 4.44
C SER A 322 -8.01 18.12 3.46
N GLU A 323 -8.01 19.44 3.25
CA GLU A 323 -8.73 20.04 2.12
C GLU A 323 -8.26 19.39 0.81
N LYS A 324 -9.20 18.91 -0.03
CA LYS A 324 -8.97 18.12 -1.25
C LYS A 324 -8.22 16.79 -1.04
N GLY A 325 -7.93 16.42 0.21
CA GLY A 325 -7.38 15.13 0.64
C GLY A 325 -6.01 14.76 0.08
N VAL A 326 -5.18 15.75 -0.25
CA VAL A 326 -3.79 15.59 -0.72
C VAL A 326 -2.80 16.43 0.09
N ARG A 327 -3.25 17.47 0.79
CA ARG A 327 -2.40 18.36 1.59
C ARG A 327 -1.98 17.67 2.90
N CYS A 328 -0.87 18.11 3.45
CA CYS A 328 -0.41 17.67 4.77
C CYS A 328 -1.44 18.04 5.85
N ILE A 329 -1.59 17.18 6.87
CA ILE A 329 -2.52 17.41 8.00
C ILE A 329 -1.81 17.87 9.27
N PHE A 330 -0.49 17.99 9.28
CA PHE A 330 0.29 18.26 10.49
C PHE A 330 0.05 19.65 11.09
N ASP A 331 -0.40 20.62 10.28
CA ASP A 331 -0.82 21.96 10.70
C ASP A 331 -2.28 22.04 11.15
N ALA A 332 -3.06 20.97 11.00
CA ALA A 332 -4.44 20.98 11.45
C ALA A 332 -4.49 20.96 12.98
N LYS A 333 -5.14 21.97 13.59
CA LYS A 333 -5.41 22.00 15.05
C LYS A 333 -6.02 20.69 15.53
N THR A 334 -6.96 20.12 14.75
CA THR A 334 -7.59 18.84 15.06
C THR A 334 -6.60 17.69 15.09
N PHE A 335 -5.64 17.63 14.16
CA PHE A 335 -4.60 16.59 14.16
C PHE A 335 -3.73 16.68 15.41
N MET A 336 -3.32 17.89 15.79
CA MET A 336 -2.53 18.11 17.01
C MET A 336 -3.27 17.66 18.27
N CYS A 337 -4.59 17.88 18.36
CA CYS A 337 -5.41 17.43 19.49
C CYS A 337 -5.57 15.90 19.54
N VAL A 338 -5.79 15.22 18.41
CA VAL A 338 -6.04 13.76 18.41
C VAL A 338 -4.77 12.92 18.57
N ARG A 339 -3.59 13.53 18.52
CA ARG A 339 -2.31 12.82 18.70
C ARG A 339 -2.22 12.12 20.05
N ASN A 340 -2.82 12.68 21.09
CA ASN A 340 -2.97 12.00 22.38
C ASN A 340 -3.73 10.69 22.25
N SER A 341 -4.90 10.72 21.61
CA SER A 341 -5.70 9.54 21.36
C SER A 341 -4.92 8.51 20.56
N LEU A 342 -4.17 8.93 19.54
CA LEU A 342 -3.30 8.05 18.75
C LEU A 342 -2.19 7.39 19.59
N ASP A 343 -1.51 8.16 20.45
CA ASP A 343 -0.47 7.63 21.33
C ASP A 343 -1.02 6.71 22.42
N LEU A 344 -2.29 6.88 22.81
CA LEU A 344 -2.96 6.02 23.79
C LEU A 344 -3.40 4.67 23.23
N VAL A 345 -3.75 4.60 21.94
CA VAL A 345 -4.21 3.37 21.27
C VAL A 345 -3.11 2.65 20.51
N GLU A 346 -2.08 3.40 20.08
CA GLU A 346 -0.95 2.93 19.30
C GLU A 346 -1.35 2.11 18.06
N GLN A 347 -2.54 2.37 17.53
CA GLN A 347 -3.17 1.62 16.43
C GLN A 347 -3.86 2.58 15.47
N ILE A 348 -3.51 2.49 14.19
CA ILE A 348 -4.12 3.27 13.13
C ILE A 348 -4.71 2.34 12.07
N VAL A 349 -5.99 2.54 11.75
CA VAL A 349 -6.71 1.72 10.77
C VAL A 349 -6.22 1.99 9.36
N SER A 350 -6.03 3.26 8.98
CA SER A 350 -5.44 3.60 7.67
C SER A 350 -4.75 4.96 7.68
N ILE A 351 -3.71 5.11 6.87
CA ILE A 351 -3.10 6.42 6.56
C ILE A 351 -2.97 6.62 5.06
N VAL A 352 -2.98 7.89 4.63
CA VAL A 352 -2.56 8.28 3.28
C VAL A 352 -1.26 9.04 3.39
N VAL A 353 -0.20 8.49 2.78
CA VAL A 353 1.11 9.13 2.67
C VAL A 353 1.25 9.71 1.27
N THR A 354 1.60 10.98 1.19
CA THR A 354 1.90 11.68 -0.06
C THR A 354 3.41 11.84 -0.20
N PHE A 355 3.97 11.30 -1.27
CA PHE A 355 5.38 11.46 -1.64
C PHE A 355 5.52 12.72 -2.51
N SER A 356 6.27 13.71 -2.02
CA SER A 356 6.45 15.04 -2.63
C SER A 356 7.55 15.06 -3.68
N GLN A 357 8.63 14.29 -3.47
CA GLN A 357 9.80 14.26 -4.34
C GLN A 357 9.89 12.95 -5.15
N ASN A 358 8.93 12.69 -6.05
CA ASN A 358 8.95 11.48 -6.87
C ASN A 358 9.33 11.73 -8.33
N SER A 359 10.64 11.80 -8.60
CA SER A 359 11.26 11.70 -9.93
C SER A 359 10.60 12.54 -11.04
N GLY A 360 10.17 13.76 -10.73
CA GLY A 360 9.55 14.68 -11.70
C GLY A 360 8.14 14.30 -12.18
N LYS A 361 7.52 13.24 -11.61
CA LYS A 361 6.21 12.70 -12.04
C LYS A 361 5.02 13.25 -11.24
N GLY A 362 5.24 14.31 -10.47
CA GLY A 362 4.25 14.90 -9.56
C GLY A 362 4.06 14.11 -8.26
N LEU A 363 3.03 14.49 -7.50
CA LEU A 363 2.71 13.88 -6.21
C LEU A 363 2.22 12.44 -6.38
N MET A 364 2.69 11.53 -5.53
CA MET A 364 2.15 10.19 -5.38
C MET A 364 1.45 10.08 -4.03
N SER A 365 0.13 9.94 -4.00
CA SER A 365 -0.60 9.66 -2.76
C SER A 365 -0.94 8.18 -2.66
N VAL A 366 -0.63 7.59 -1.52
CA VAL A 366 -0.74 6.14 -1.29
C VAL A 366 -1.47 5.91 0.02
N LYS A 367 -2.58 5.19 -0.05
CA LYS A 367 -3.31 4.73 1.13
C LYS A 367 -2.75 3.38 1.58
N TYR A 368 -2.39 3.29 2.85
CA TYR A 368 -2.15 2.03 3.55
C TYR A 368 -3.33 1.78 4.48
N ASP A 369 -3.97 0.62 4.37
CA ASP A 369 -5.20 0.30 5.10
C ASP A 369 -5.11 -1.11 5.71
N ALA A 370 -5.24 -1.15 7.03
CA ALA A 370 -5.15 -2.33 7.88
C ALA A 370 -6.50 -2.62 8.59
N SER A 371 -7.62 -2.23 7.95
CA SER A 371 -8.96 -2.53 8.46
C SER A 371 -9.34 -4.01 8.36
N ASP A 372 -8.84 -4.73 7.36
CA ASP A 372 -9.06 -6.17 7.23
C ASP A 372 -8.01 -6.96 8.04
N GLY A 373 -8.47 -7.91 8.85
CA GLY A 373 -7.62 -8.77 9.67
C GLY A 373 -6.69 -9.70 8.89
N ARG A 374 -6.95 -9.92 7.60
CA ARG A 374 -6.26 -10.92 6.78
C ARG A 374 -5.08 -10.36 5.99
N PHE A 375 -5.10 -9.07 5.66
CA PHE A 375 -4.11 -8.46 4.75
C PHE A 375 -3.97 -6.95 4.98
N LEU A 376 -2.84 -6.40 4.50
CA LEU A 376 -2.68 -4.97 4.30
C LEU A 376 -3.15 -4.60 2.89
N THR A 377 -3.96 -3.56 2.76
CA THR A 377 -4.28 -2.96 1.47
C THR A 377 -3.39 -1.75 1.21
N ILE A 378 -2.79 -1.71 0.01
CA ILE A 378 -2.07 -0.56 -0.52
C ILE A 378 -2.83 -0.05 -1.74
N HIS A 379 -3.17 1.24 -1.76
CA HIS A 379 -3.89 1.85 -2.86
C HIS A 379 -3.23 3.16 -3.30
N VAL A 380 -2.70 3.19 -4.53
CA VAL A 380 -2.19 4.40 -5.17
C VAL A 380 -3.37 5.22 -5.69
N LEU A 381 -3.62 6.38 -5.07
CA LEU A 381 -4.86 7.16 -5.28
C LEU A 381 -4.83 8.06 -6.53
N ASN A 382 -3.65 8.35 -7.06
CA ASN A 382 -3.48 9.28 -8.18
C ASN A 382 -3.49 8.51 -9.51
N SER A 383 -4.13 9.06 -10.54
CA SER A 383 -4.21 8.49 -11.90
C SER A 383 -2.89 8.51 -12.69
N ARG A 384 -1.73 8.61 -12.02
CA ARG A 384 -0.41 8.59 -12.66
C ARG A 384 0.01 7.15 -13.01
N TYR A 385 0.97 7.03 -13.93
CA TYR A 385 1.56 5.73 -14.24
C TYR A 385 2.49 5.35 -13.09
N TYR A 386 2.25 4.17 -12.53
CA TYR A 386 2.95 3.66 -11.36
C TYR A 386 3.87 2.51 -11.78
N THR A 387 5.17 2.67 -11.57
CA THR A 387 6.16 1.67 -12.00
C THR A 387 6.42 0.63 -10.91
N ASN A 388 7.12 -0.46 -11.26
CA ASN A 388 7.60 -1.41 -10.25
C ASN A 388 8.57 -0.75 -9.23
N ASP A 389 9.35 0.24 -9.64
CA ASP A 389 10.21 0.99 -8.70
C ASP A 389 9.40 1.89 -7.76
N ASP A 390 8.31 2.48 -8.25
CA ASP A 390 7.36 3.15 -7.37
C ASP A 390 6.78 2.16 -6.34
N TYR A 391 6.51 0.91 -6.74
CA TYR A 391 6.07 -0.16 -5.83
C TYR A 391 7.09 -0.51 -4.77
N LYS A 392 8.36 -0.68 -5.15
CA LYS A 392 9.43 -0.93 -4.19
C LYS A 392 9.52 0.19 -3.16
N LYS A 393 9.50 1.46 -3.58
CA LYS A 393 9.55 2.62 -2.67
C LYS A 393 8.37 2.64 -1.69
N ILE A 394 7.16 2.41 -2.18
CA ILE A 394 5.95 2.33 -1.34
C ILE A 394 6.09 1.22 -0.31
N TRP A 395 6.53 0.04 -0.75
CA TRP A 395 6.62 -1.12 0.11
C TRP A 395 7.76 -1.03 1.12
N GLU A 396 8.89 -0.46 0.71
CA GLU A 396 10.05 -0.19 1.55
C GLU A 396 9.67 0.70 2.74
N LEU A 397 8.91 1.77 2.51
CA LEU A 397 8.43 2.65 3.59
C LEU A 397 7.70 1.85 4.69
N TYR A 398 6.80 0.95 4.31
CA TYR A 398 6.09 0.11 5.28
C TYR A 398 7.04 -0.88 5.98
N ASN A 399 7.91 -1.55 5.22
CA ASN A 399 8.83 -2.56 5.76
C ASN A 399 9.86 -1.96 6.75
N THR A 400 10.28 -0.71 6.56
CA THR A 400 11.17 -0.01 7.50
C THR A 400 10.57 0.00 8.90
N TYR A 401 9.32 0.49 9.02
CA TYR A 401 8.64 0.57 10.31
C TYR A 401 8.16 -0.80 10.81
N GLU A 402 7.88 -1.76 9.93
CA GLU A 402 7.60 -3.14 10.33
C GLU A 402 8.83 -3.81 10.96
N SER A 403 10.02 -3.60 10.38
CA SER A 403 11.26 -4.21 10.86
C SER A 403 11.71 -3.61 12.19
N GLU A 404 11.58 -2.29 12.36
CA GLU A 404 11.79 -1.60 13.64
C GLU A 404 10.82 -2.10 14.73
N TYR A 405 9.56 -2.36 14.37
CA TYR A 405 8.59 -2.97 15.29
C TYR A 405 8.99 -4.37 15.74
N ILE A 406 9.44 -5.21 14.81
CA ILE A 406 9.87 -6.58 15.13
C ILE A 406 11.12 -6.54 16.03
N SER A 407 12.12 -5.74 15.69
CA SER A 407 13.38 -5.69 16.44
C SER A 407 13.20 -5.20 17.88
N GLU A 408 12.32 -4.22 18.11
CA GLU A 408 11.98 -3.76 19.46
C GLU A 408 11.14 -4.79 20.23
N ALA A 409 10.19 -5.45 19.57
CA ALA A 409 9.36 -6.47 20.21
C ALA A 409 10.19 -7.70 20.64
N GLU A 410 11.24 -8.06 19.89
CA GLU A 410 12.18 -9.12 20.23
C GLU A 410 13.14 -8.76 21.38
N GLN A 411 13.31 -7.46 21.67
CA GLN A 411 14.14 -6.97 22.78
C GLN A 411 13.38 -6.86 24.11
N LEU A 412 12.05 -6.93 24.10
CA LEU A 412 11.25 -6.98 25.32
C LEU A 412 11.37 -8.37 25.95
N PRO A 413 11.82 -8.51 27.22
CA PRO A 413 11.83 -9.80 27.87
C PRO A 413 10.40 -10.32 27.94
N VAL A 414 10.19 -11.55 27.47
CA VAL A 414 8.93 -12.29 27.65
C VAL A 414 8.66 -12.34 29.14
N GLN A 415 7.76 -11.49 29.64
CA GLN A 415 7.17 -11.68 30.96
C GLN A 415 6.36 -12.97 30.89
N PHE A 416 6.97 -14.06 31.34
CA PHE A 416 6.22 -15.23 31.73
C PHE A 416 5.34 -14.82 32.90
N ASP A 417 4.03 -14.77 32.69
CA ASP A 417 3.06 -14.85 33.77
C ASP A 417 3.27 -16.19 34.47
N VAL A 418 4.02 -16.15 35.57
CA VAL A 418 4.09 -17.23 36.54
C VAL A 418 3.34 -16.76 37.78
N GLU A 419 2.02 -16.63 37.66
CA GLU A 419 1.13 -16.66 38.82
C GLU A 419 -0.05 -17.59 38.53
N ALA A 420 0.24 -18.88 38.63
CA ALA A 420 -0.72 -19.90 39.04
C ALA A 420 0.04 -20.95 39.86
N MET A 421 0.17 -20.70 41.16
CA MET A 421 0.36 -21.70 42.21
C MET A 421 -0.57 -21.42 43.37
#